data_AF-A0AA96X0P5-F1
#
_entry.id   AF-A0AA96X0P5-F1
#
_cell.length_a   1.000
_cell.length_b   1.000
_cell.length_c   1.000
_cell.angle_alpha   90.00
_cell.angle_beta   90.00
_cell.angle_gamma   90.00
#
_symmetry.space_group_name_H-M   'P 1'
#
loop_
_entity.id
_entity.type
_entity.pdbx_description
1 polymer ?
#
loop_
_entity_poly.entity_id
_entity_poly.type
_entity_poly.pdbx_seq_one_letter_code
_entity_poly.pdbx_strand_id
1 'polypeptide(L)'
;MSEIMLNSTAAGIELTSHSDDNPVTPAWLAEVLLLGEYWRTTGLLERLQQQVKVSRGRMGQYEVCDFVLLLLAYAISGAETLKEFFVQLASVESVVLSVWQRQQCPVASTVSRFLSAIEGPSVEQLRTLFEADLLEHGFDCDHNGGLLDRTGERYWVFDVDGTHQVARQRSMTQQENYPALRRRSQAAVLPGYLGRKRGQGIRTRSAVSQAHTTEWLGIFGSAGNGTPGPDLDRACEVIQHYLQHYGLPGSKAIVRLDGFYGTPQFVNRMQHHQLGYLLRCRDYNLLKQPVIQARLAQLQAQAWFHPESHTVRDVFDLGFVQDALAGYTCPVRLLVVRTPYDPKRKPRVGKRVKEWVYELFLTGHSQVGLSGTDLLSLYYGRGGFEKVLGDEDHEQPCDRWCSWNGDGQEFWQILNQWVWNWRLWMGNAHDPQSARQTLWTEAIEATAAPDQTIAPPEPLALSEKTRVPHPPETDRDYAPMQVAPSWARSRGKFSGSDFTIVNERTLRCPAGHSMYRRELRQNRLGDLLILFGINPRTCAHCSLREQCLADGSKGTGGGALQSCATVY
;
A
#
# COMPACT_ATOMS: atom_id res chain seq x y z
N MET A 1 -13.18 -22.74 56.85
CA MET A 1 -11.99 -23.47 56.36
C MET A 1 -10.84 -22.51 56.53
N SER A 2 -9.89 -22.86 57.38
CA SER A 2 -8.75 -22.01 57.74
C SER A 2 -7.80 -21.91 56.54
N GLU A 3 -7.49 -20.70 56.07
CA GLU A 3 -6.43 -20.47 55.09
C GLU A 3 -5.09 -21.00 55.64
N ILE A 4 -4.48 -21.93 54.92
CA ILE A 4 -3.14 -22.41 55.23
C ILE A 4 -2.17 -21.45 54.53
N MET A 5 -1.63 -20.48 55.27
CA MET A 5 -0.45 -19.74 54.84
C MET A 5 0.80 -20.53 55.22
N LEU A 6 1.64 -20.81 54.23
CA LEU A 6 2.99 -21.33 54.45
C LEU A 6 3.98 -20.25 54.00
N ASN A 7 4.81 -19.81 54.94
CA ASN A 7 5.89 -18.86 54.67
C ASN A 7 7.23 -19.61 54.76
N SER A 8 8.04 -19.46 53.72
CA SER A 8 9.39 -20.02 53.64
C SER A 8 10.35 -18.93 53.17
N THR A 9 11.44 -18.74 53.91
CA THR A 9 12.48 -17.76 53.59
C THR A 9 13.75 -18.51 53.19
N ALA A 10 14.20 -18.30 51.96
CA ALA A 10 15.50 -18.80 51.48
C ALA A 10 16.19 -17.71 50.64
N ALA A 11 17.46 -17.43 50.95
CA ALA A 11 18.31 -16.50 50.20
C ALA A 11 17.71 -15.09 49.95
N GLY A 12 16.98 -14.53 50.93
CA GLY A 12 16.42 -13.17 50.83
C GLY A 12 15.13 -13.07 50.01
N ILE A 13 14.54 -14.20 49.61
CA ILE A 13 13.24 -14.26 48.95
C ILE A 13 12.22 -14.80 49.96
N GLU A 14 11.16 -14.02 50.24
CA GLU A 14 9.98 -14.48 50.98
C GLU A 14 9.00 -15.13 49.99
N LEU A 15 8.76 -16.43 50.18
CA LEU A 15 7.73 -17.17 49.45
C LEU A 15 6.50 -17.32 50.36
N THR A 16 5.43 -16.63 50.01
CA THR A 16 4.08 -16.77 50.58
C THR A 16 3.22 -17.61 49.63
N SER A 17 2.79 -18.80 50.04
CA SER A 17 1.82 -19.60 49.27
C SER A 17 0.43 -19.48 49.87
N HIS A 18 -0.55 -19.10 49.05
CA HIS A 18 -1.98 -19.07 49.38
C HIS A 18 -2.73 -20.22 48.68
N SER A 19 -3.91 -20.58 49.18
CA SER A 19 -4.78 -21.58 48.56
C SER A 19 -5.51 -21.08 47.30
N ASP A 20 -5.46 -19.77 47.05
CA ASP A 20 -5.97 -19.15 45.84
C ASP A 20 -5.03 -19.42 44.67
N ASP A 21 -5.60 -19.51 43.45
CA ASP A 21 -4.81 -19.62 42.22
C ASP A 21 -3.75 -18.52 42.21
N ASN A 22 -2.47 -18.87 42.32
CA ASN A 22 -1.37 -17.93 42.13
C ASN A 22 -1.34 -17.60 40.65
N PRO A 23 -1.80 -16.41 40.23
CA PRO A 23 -1.89 -16.15 38.82
C PRO A 23 -0.48 -15.98 38.27
N VAL A 24 -0.07 -16.94 37.45
CA VAL A 24 1.25 -16.95 36.81
C VAL A 24 1.49 -15.60 36.15
N THR A 25 2.59 -14.94 36.52
CA THR A 25 3.03 -13.71 35.86
C THR A 25 3.14 -13.97 34.37
N PRO A 26 2.41 -13.21 33.51
CA PRO A 26 2.47 -13.45 32.09
C PRO A 26 3.88 -13.23 31.54
N ALA A 27 4.35 -14.11 30.67
CA ALA A 27 5.71 -14.04 30.09
C ALA A 27 5.97 -12.72 29.33
N TRP A 28 4.90 -12.08 28.83
CA TRP A 28 4.96 -10.82 28.12
C TRP A 28 5.11 -9.57 29.02
N LEU A 29 4.95 -9.70 30.35
CA LEU A 29 4.91 -8.53 31.26
C LEU A 29 6.17 -7.67 31.14
N ALA A 30 7.35 -8.29 31.16
CA ALA A 30 8.62 -7.56 31.13
C ALA A 30 8.75 -6.70 29.87
N GLU A 31 8.36 -7.23 28.71
CA GLU A 31 8.41 -6.51 27.44
C GLU A 31 7.44 -5.32 27.43
N VAL A 32 6.24 -5.47 27.97
CA VAL A 32 5.28 -4.37 28.11
C VAL A 32 5.81 -3.26 29.00
N LEU A 33 6.48 -3.60 30.10
CA LEU A 33 7.07 -2.61 30.99
C LEU A 33 8.25 -1.87 30.33
N LEU A 34 9.09 -2.58 29.57
CA LEU A 34 10.19 -1.97 28.81
C LEU A 34 9.67 -1.03 27.73
N LEU A 35 8.64 -1.43 26.97
CA LEU A 35 8.03 -0.57 25.96
C LEU A 35 7.33 0.63 26.62
N GLY A 36 6.61 0.41 27.72
CA GLY A 36 5.96 1.49 28.47
C GLY A 36 6.97 2.51 28.99
N GLU A 37 8.11 2.05 29.49
CA GLU A 37 9.20 2.91 29.96
C GLU A 37 9.91 3.62 28.82
N TYR A 38 10.09 2.96 27.66
CA TYR A 38 10.54 3.63 26.43
C TYR A 38 9.64 4.82 26.10
N TRP A 39 8.31 4.61 26.03
CA TRP A 39 7.36 5.69 25.74
C TRP A 39 7.44 6.86 26.73
N ARG A 40 7.69 6.56 28.01
CA ARG A 40 7.81 7.57 29.06
C ARG A 40 9.12 8.34 28.98
N THR A 41 10.22 7.65 28.67
CA THR A 41 11.57 8.25 28.68
C THR A 41 11.91 9.00 27.40
N THR A 42 11.29 8.65 26.26
CA THR A 42 11.43 9.37 24.99
C THR A 42 10.42 10.51 24.80
N GLY A 43 9.55 10.76 25.78
CA GLY A 43 8.52 11.80 25.70
C GLY A 43 7.35 11.45 24.77
N LEU A 44 7.26 10.21 24.27
CA LEU A 44 6.14 9.77 23.43
C LEU A 44 4.81 9.77 24.17
N LEU A 45 4.81 9.43 25.46
CA LEU A 45 3.60 9.44 26.28
C LEU A 45 2.98 10.85 26.34
N GLU A 46 3.79 11.87 26.60
CA GLU A 46 3.37 13.26 26.65
C GLU A 46 2.88 13.73 25.27
N ARG A 47 3.63 13.40 24.21
CA ARG A 47 3.21 13.70 22.82
C ARG A 47 1.89 13.01 22.46
N LEU A 48 1.69 11.75 22.84
CA LEU A 48 0.44 11.02 22.63
C LEU A 48 -0.73 11.75 23.31
N GLN A 49 -0.57 12.09 24.60
CA GLN A 49 -1.61 12.78 25.37
C GLN A 49 -1.94 14.15 24.78
N GLN A 50 -0.96 14.85 24.22
CA GLN A 50 -1.13 16.19 23.64
C GLN A 50 -1.70 16.16 22.21
N GLN A 51 -1.24 15.24 21.37
CA GLN A 51 -1.45 15.29 19.92
C GLN A 51 -2.59 14.38 19.45
N VAL A 52 -2.80 13.23 20.08
CA VAL A 52 -3.81 12.26 19.65
C VAL A 52 -5.11 12.46 20.43
N LYS A 53 -6.14 12.91 19.73
CA LYS A 53 -7.47 13.20 20.30
C LYS A 53 -8.53 12.31 19.67
N VAL A 54 -9.37 11.74 20.51
CA VAL A 54 -10.48 10.86 20.09
C VAL A 54 -11.80 11.45 20.56
N SER A 55 -12.69 11.74 19.61
CA SER A 55 -14.02 12.32 19.84
C SER A 55 -14.98 11.28 20.44
N ARG A 56 -14.86 11.03 21.74
CA ARG A 56 -15.70 10.05 22.45
C ARG A 56 -16.57 10.72 23.51
N GLY A 57 -17.89 10.55 23.40
CA GLY A 57 -18.86 11.18 24.29
C GLY A 57 -18.80 10.76 25.77
N ARG A 58 -18.15 9.63 26.10
CA ARG A 58 -17.88 9.22 27.49
C ARG A 58 -16.48 8.61 27.61
N MET A 59 -15.50 9.45 27.91
CA MET A 59 -14.16 9.02 28.34
C MET A 59 -14.15 8.63 29.83
N GLY A 60 -15.00 9.25 30.64
CA GLY A 60 -14.99 9.02 32.10
C GLY A 60 -13.71 9.59 32.70
N GLN A 61 -12.99 8.76 33.46
CA GLN A 61 -11.69 9.09 34.05
C GLN A 61 -10.50 8.62 33.18
N TYR A 62 -10.78 8.04 32.01
CA TYR A 62 -9.76 7.53 31.09
C TYR A 62 -9.32 8.58 30.07
N GLU A 63 -8.08 8.46 29.62
CA GLU A 63 -7.46 9.20 28.52
C GLU A 63 -7.08 8.26 27.38
N VAL A 64 -6.64 8.82 26.24
CA VAL A 64 -6.18 8.03 25.09
C VAL A 64 -5.03 7.10 25.46
N CYS A 65 -4.09 7.55 26.31
CA CYS A 65 -2.96 6.75 26.77
C CYS A 65 -3.41 5.47 27.51
N ASP A 66 -4.49 5.51 28.31
CA ASP A 66 -4.99 4.31 28.98
C ASP A 66 -5.36 3.19 27.99
N PHE A 67 -5.93 3.57 26.84
CA PHE A 67 -6.28 2.61 25.79
C PHE A 67 -5.08 2.18 24.98
N VAL A 68 -4.16 3.10 24.67
CA VAL A 68 -2.94 2.79 23.91
C VAL A 68 -2.06 1.81 24.69
N LEU A 69 -1.87 2.01 26.00
CA LEU A 69 -1.09 1.09 26.84
C LEU A 69 -1.64 -0.34 26.78
N LEU A 70 -2.95 -0.49 26.92
CA LEU A 70 -3.60 -1.78 26.85
C LEU A 70 -3.52 -2.41 25.45
N LEU A 71 -3.55 -1.61 24.39
CA LEU A 71 -3.42 -2.11 23.02
C LEU A 71 -1.97 -2.51 22.71
N LEU A 72 -0.97 -1.78 23.19
CA LEU A 72 0.43 -2.19 23.10
C LEU A 72 0.67 -3.49 23.88
N ALA A 73 0.15 -3.59 25.11
CA ALA A 73 0.20 -4.80 25.92
C ALA A 73 -0.51 -5.98 25.22
N TYR A 74 -1.65 -5.72 24.57
CA TYR A 74 -2.36 -6.74 23.81
C TYR A 74 -1.57 -7.21 22.58
N ALA A 75 -0.91 -6.30 21.86
CA ALA A 75 -0.05 -6.64 20.73
C ALA A 75 1.13 -7.51 21.17
N ILE A 76 1.82 -7.13 22.26
CA ILE A 76 2.93 -7.90 22.81
C ILE A 76 2.47 -9.27 23.33
N SER A 77 1.29 -9.35 23.96
CA SER A 77 0.84 -10.58 24.61
C SER A 77 0.65 -11.78 23.68
N GLY A 78 0.43 -11.54 22.39
CA GLY A 78 0.08 -12.58 21.42
C GLY A 78 -1.29 -13.27 21.66
N ALA A 79 -2.03 -12.92 22.72
CA ALA A 79 -3.30 -13.57 23.10
C ALA A 79 -4.31 -13.48 21.96
N GLU A 80 -4.99 -14.58 21.57
CA GLU A 80 -5.82 -14.64 20.35
C GLU A 80 -7.04 -13.72 20.39
N THR A 81 -7.56 -13.47 21.59
CA THR A 81 -8.74 -12.63 21.80
C THR A 81 -8.53 -11.61 22.91
N LEU A 82 -9.24 -10.47 22.83
CA LEU A 82 -9.29 -9.50 23.94
C LEU A 82 -9.72 -10.17 25.25
N LYS A 83 -10.61 -11.17 25.19
CA LYS A 83 -11.03 -11.89 26.39
C LYS A 83 -9.86 -12.61 27.06
N GLU A 84 -9.08 -13.37 26.30
CA GLU A 84 -7.90 -14.07 26.81
C GLU A 84 -6.85 -13.09 27.34
N PHE A 85 -6.62 -12.00 26.63
CA PHE A 85 -5.72 -10.94 27.10
C PHE A 85 -6.14 -10.40 28.47
N PHE A 86 -7.43 -10.06 28.65
CA PHE A 86 -7.91 -9.55 29.93
C PHE A 86 -7.90 -10.60 31.06
N VAL A 87 -8.00 -11.89 30.74
CA VAL A 87 -7.79 -12.97 31.72
C VAL A 87 -6.33 -13.00 32.19
N GLN A 88 -5.37 -12.87 31.28
CA GLN A 88 -3.94 -12.83 31.62
C GLN A 88 -3.54 -11.53 32.33
N LEU A 89 -4.13 -10.40 31.93
CA LEU A 89 -3.86 -9.08 32.49
C LEU A 89 -4.32 -8.95 33.95
N ALA A 90 -5.37 -9.68 34.36
CA ALA A 90 -6.03 -9.49 35.65
C ALA A 90 -5.07 -9.56 36.86
N SER A 91 -4.00 -10.35 36.76
CA SER A 91 -3.02 -10.49 37.84
C SER A 91 -1.93 -9.43 37.87
N VAL A 92 -1.78 -8.67 36.78
CA VAL A 92 -0.69 -7.72 36.59
C VAL A 92 -1.18 -6.35 36.14
N GLU A 93 -2.50 -6.09 36.18
CA GLU A 93 -3.10 -4.86 35.67
C GLU A 93 -2.54 -3.61 36.35
N SER A 94 -2.37 -3.64 37.67
CA SER A 94 -1.84 -2.52 38.46
C SER A 94 -0.38 -2.25 38.09
N VAL A 95 0.40 -3.32 37.88
CA VAL A 95 1.80 -3.23 37.47
C VAL A 95 1.91 -2.62 36.08
N VAL A 96 1.14 -3.13 35.10
CA VAL A 96 1.13 -2.60 33.74
C VAL A 96 0.75 -1.12 33.73
N LEU A 97 -0.34 -0.73 34.40
CA LEU A 97 -0.80 0.66 34.41
C LEU A 97 0.14 1.61 35.14
N SER A 98 0.87 1.13 36.14
CA SER A 98 1.80 1.94 36.91
C SER A 98 2.95 2.51 36.08
N VAL A 99 3.31 1.87 34.95
CA VAL A 99 4.37 2.35 34.05
C VAL A 99 4.07 3.75 33.51
N TRP A 100 2.79 4.07 33.30
CA TRP A 100 2.30 5.38 32.87
C TRP A 100 1.56 6.12 33.99
N GLN A 101 1.80 5.72 35.25
CA GLN A 101 1.23 6.33 36.46
C GLN A 101 -0.31 6.34 36.44
N ARG A 102 -0.92 5.32 35.85
CA ARG A 102 -2.37 5.17 35.75
C ARG A 102 -2.88 4.28 36.88
N GLN A 103 -4.02 4.64 37.45
CA GLN A 103 -4.60 3.94 38.62
C GLN A 103 -5.78 3.02 38.25
N GLN A 104 -6.33 3.14 37.04
CA GLN A 104 -7.55 2.43 36.65
C GLN A 104 -7.38 1.73 35.31
N CYS A 105 -7.81 0.46 35.26
CA CYS A 105 -7.76 -0.36 34.05
C CYS A 105 -9.07 -0.25 33.27
N PRO A 106 -9.06 0.25 32.02
CA PRO A 106 -10.21 0.12 31.15
C PRO A 106 -10.59 -1.34 30.92
N VAL A 107 -11.82 -1.72 31.26
CA VAL A 107 -12.34 -3.08 30.94
C VAL A 107 -12.46 -3.31 29.44
N ALA A 108 -12.48 -4.58 29.01
CA ALA A 108 -12.55 -4.99 27.60
C ALA A 108 -13.65 -4.28 26.78
N SER A 109 -14.85 -4.14 27.34
CA SER A 109 -15.97 -3.47 26.65
C SER A 109 -15.74 -1.96 26.47
N THR A 110 -14.91 -1.34 27.30
CA THR A 110 -14.51 0.06 27.18
C THR A 110 -13.46 0.22 26.09
N VAL A 111 -12.50 -0.70 25.99
CA VAL A 111 -11.52 -0.75 24.88
C VAL A 111 -12.24 -0.93 23.54
N SER A 112 -13.17 -1.87 23.42
CA SER A 112 -13.94 -2.06 22.17
C SER A 112 -14.75 -0.81 21.79
N ARG A 113 -15.31 -0.09 22.78
CA ARG A 113 -16.03 1.17 22.54
C ARG A 113 -15.10 2.31 22.16
N PHE A 114 -13.88 2.35 22.70
CA PHE A 114 -12.84 3.30 22.30
C PHE A 114 -12.48 3.10 20.83
N LEU A 115 -12.11 1.88 20.43
CA LEU A 115 -11.81 1.55 19.03
C LEU A 115 -12.99 1.80 18.08
N SER A 116 -14.23 1.64 18.55
CA SER A 116 -15.42 1.94 17.76
C SER A 116 -15.65 3.44 17.53
N ALA A 117 -15.07 4.30 18.38
CA ALA A 117 -15.19 5.75 18.35
C ALA A 117 -13.99 6.44 17.67
N ILE A 118 -12.99 5.68 17.21
CA ILE A 118 -11.89 6.23 16.41
C ILE A 118 -12.44 6.70 15.06
N GLU A 119 -11.95 7.86 14.64
CA GLU A 119 -12.26 8.51 13.36
C GLU A 119 -10.95 8.85 12.65
N GLY A 120 -11.01 9.05 11.33
CA GLY A 120 -9.88 9.40 10.48
C GLY A 120 -8.88 10.41 11.10
N PRO A 121 -9.30 11.57 11.64
CA PRO A 121 -8.36 12.54 12.24
C PRO A 121 -7.49 11.96 13.37
N SER A 122 -8.06 11.08 14.20
CA SER A 122 -7.31 10.42 15.28
C SER A 122 -6.26 9.44 14.75
N VAL A 123 -6.59 8.74 13.64
CA VAL A 123 -5.65 7.84 12.96
C VAL A 123 -4.49 8.64 12.36
N GLU A 124 -4.79 9.78 11.73
CA GLU A 124 -3.76 10.65 11.16
C GLU A 124 -2.83 11.26 12.21
N GLN A 125 -3.38 11.64 13.37
CA GLN A 125 -2.57 12.09 14.51
C GLN A 125 -1.65 10.98 15.02
N LEU A 126 -2.16 9.74 15.18
CA LEU A 126 -1.33 8.62 15.60
C LEU A 126 -0.24 8.30 14.57
N ARG A 127 -0.57 8.34 13.27
CA ARG A 127 0.37 8.11 12.18
C ARG A 127 1.49 9.15 12.16
N THR A 128 1.14 10.42 12.37
CA THR A 128 2.12 11.51 12.47
C THR A 128 3.07 11.27 13.64
N LEU A 129 2.54 10.82 14.79
CA LEU A 129 3.38 10.50 15.95
C LEU A 129 4.28 9.27 15.70
N PHE A 130 3.75 8.23 15.04
CA PHE A 130 4.50 7.04 14.65
C PHE A 130 5.65 7.39 13.70
N GLU A 131 5.38 8.19 12.68
CA GLU A 131 6.40 8.66 11.73
C GLU A 131 7.45 9.51 12.44
N ALA A 132 7.05 10.41 13.35
CA ALA A 132 7.99 11.22 14.12
C ALA A 132 8.92 10.36 14.98
N ASP A 133 8.40 9.33 15.66
CA ASP A 133 9.20 8.39 16.45
C ASP A 133 10.17 7.58 15.58
N LEU A 134 9.68 7.08 14.44
CA LEU A 134 10.51 6.36 13.47
C LEU A 134 11.68 7.21 12.99
N LEU A 135 11.46 8.50 12.71
CA LEU A 135 12.53 9.39 12.26
C LEU A 135 13.50 9.76 13.40
N GLU A 136 13.02 9.84 14.64
CA GLU A 136 13.83 10.25 15.79
C GLU A 136 14.66 9.11 16.37
N HIS A 137 14.11 7.89 16.38
CA HIS A 137 14.67 6.73 17.09
C HIS A 137 14.89 5.50 16.21
N GLY A 138 14.43 5.53 14.96
CA GLY A 138 14.65 4.45 14.01
C GLY A 138 16.11 4.32 13.56
N PHE A 139 16.34 3.36 12.66
CA PHE A 139 17.68 3.14 12.14
C PHE A 139 18.18 4.32 11.29
N ASP A 140 19.40 4.74 11.57
CA ASP A 140 20.09 5.83 10.86
C ASP A 140 20.78 5.37 9.56
N CYS A 141 21.55 6.27 8.93
CA CYS A 141 22.28 5.98 7.70
C CYS A 141 23.31 4.84 7.81
N ASP A 142 23.83 4.57 9.00
CA ASP A 142 24.83 3.53 9.21
C ASP A 142 24.16 2.15 9.28
N HIS A 143 22.95 2.11 9.86
CA HIS A 143 22.15 0.89 9.98
C HIS A 143 21.30 0.58 8.74
N ASN A 144 20.85 1.59 8.01
CA ASN A 144 19.89 1.45 6.91
C ASN A 144 20.38 0.61 5.72
N GLY A 145 21.64 0.20 5.70
CA GLY A 145 22.20 -0.63 4.63
C GLY A 145 22.00 0.03 3.26
N GLY A 146 21.91 -0.75 2.20
CA GLY A 146 21.62 -0.20 0.88
C GLY A 146 22.09 -1.10 -0.24
N LEU A 147 21.61 -0.79 -1.43
CA LEU A 147 22.13 -1.36 -2.66
C LEU A 147 23.21 -0.44 -3.22
N LEU A 148 24.44 -0.94 -3.34
CA LEU A 148 25.47 -0.27 -4.13
C LEU A 148 25.33 -0.71 -5.58
N ASP A 149 25.28 0.26 -6.48
CA ASP A 149 25.26 0.02 -7.91
C ASP A 149 26.69 -0.14 -8.47
N ARG A 150 26.79 -0.38 -9.78
CA ARG A 150 28.07 -0.62 -10.46
C ARG A 150 28.98 0.62 -10.55
N THR A 151 28.43 1.80 -10.32
CA THR A 151 29.17 3.06 -10.26
C THR A 151 29.57 3.44 -8.82
N GLY A 152 29.20 2.61 -7.83
CA GLY A 152 29.44 2.87 -6.41
C GLY A 152 28.36 3.73 -5.75
N GLU A 153 27.27 4.04 -6.46
CA GLU A 153 26.17 4.81 -5.91
C GLU A 153 25.28 3.97 -5.00
N ARG A 154 24.96 4.48 -3.81
CA ARG A 154 24.11 3.81 -2.82
C ARG A 154 22.64 4.19 -3.00
N TYR A 155 21.77 3.19 -2.96
CA TYR A 155 20.32 3.34 -3.01
C TYR A 155 19.67 2.69 -1.79
N TRP A 156 18.56 3.26 -1.33
CA TRP A 156 17.70 2.66 -0.31
C TRP A 156 16.50 2.01 -0.97
N VAL A 157 16.25 0.75 -0.60
CA VAL A 157 15.18 -0.04 -1.18
C VAL A 157 13.98 0.00 -0.26
N PHE A 158 12.82 0.29 -0.82
CA PHE A 158 11.55 0.31 -0.11
C PHE A 158 10.58 -0.66 -0.77
N ASP A 159 9.79 -1.36 0.03
CA ASP A 159 8.73 -2.22 -0.45
C ASP A 159 7.37 -1.62 -0.12
N VAL A 160 6.50 -1.61 -1.12
CA VAL A 160 5.09 -1.20 -0.97
C VAL A 160 4.22 -2.30 -1.53
N ASP A 161 3.30 -2.79 -0.71
CA ASP A 161 2.38 -3.85 -1.12
C ASP A 161 1.01 -3.72 -0.44
N GLY A 162 -0.03 -4.04 -1.20
CA GLY A 162 -1.41 -4.09 -0.73
C GLY A 162 -1.84 -5.51 -0.39
N THR A 163 -2.00 -5.84 0.88
CA THR A 163 -2.53 -7.12 1.34
C THR A 163 -4.05 -7.06 1.54
N HIS A 164 -4.70 -8.22 1.45
CA HIS A 164 -6.15 -8.34 1.63
C HIS A 164 -6.50 -9.15 2.89
N GLN A 165 -7.23 -8.50 3.80
CA GLN A 165 -7.92 -9.13 4.93
C GLN A 165 -9.30 -9.58 4.51
N VAL A 166 -9.68 -10.80 4.87
CA VAL A 166 -10.95 -11.40 4.45
C VAL A 166 -11.83 -11.68 5.65
N ALA A 167 -13.04 -11.13 5.61
CA ALA A 167 -14.08 -11.38 6.60
C ALA A 167 -15.10 -12.38 6.06
N ARG A 168 -15.33 -13.44 6.85
CA ARG A 168 -16.47 -14.35 6.65
C ARG A 168 -17.70 -13.81 7.34
N GLN A 169 -18.75 -13.60 6.57
CA GLN A 169 -20.07 -13.22 7.07
C GLN A 169 -20.87 -14.50 7.36
N ARG A 170 -21.28 -14.67 8.62
CA ARG A 170 -22.20 -15.75 9.01
C ARG A 170 -23.61 -15.45 8.46
N SER A 171 -24.39 -16.50 8.22
CA SER A 171 -25.81 -16.38 7.90
C SER A 171 -26.53 -15.64 9.02
N MET A 172 -27.49 -14.80 8.65
CA MET A 172 -28.35 -14.11 9.60
C MET A 172 -29.79 -14.49 9.28
N THR A 173 -30.59 -14.74 10.29
CA THR A 173 -32.01 -15.08 10.13
C THR A 173 -32.77 -13.85 9.62
N GLN A 174 -33.35 -13.96 8.44
CA GLN A 174 -34.20 -12.92 7.86
C GLN A 174 -35.66 -13.37 7.97
N GLN A 175 -36.41 -12.73 8.85
CA GLN A 175 -37.85 -12.93 9.03
C GLN A 175 -38.52 -11.56 9.10
N GLU A 176 -39.75 -11.46 8.59
CA GLU A 176 -40.51 -10.21 8.49
C GLU A 176 -40.75 -9.54 9.86
N ASN A 177 -40.78 -10.35 10.93
CA ASN A 177 -40.99 -9.89 12.31
C ASN A 177 -39.69 -9.55 13.06
N TYR A 178 -38.51 -9.65 12.42
CA TYR A 178 -37.23 -9.33 13.04
C TYR A 178 -36.79 -7.90 12.70
N PRO A 179 -36.02 -7.24 13.60
CA PRO A 179 -35.42 -5.94 13.30
C PRO A 179 -34.54 -5.97 12.06
N ALA A 180 -34.37 -4.81 11.43
CA ALA A 180 -33.50 -4.66 10.26
C ALA A 180 -32.10 -5.25 10.53
N LEU A 181 -31.66 -6.09 9.60
CA LEU A 181 -30.39 -6.80 9.71
C LEU A 181 -29.22 -5.82 9.75
N ARG A 182 -28.42 -5.88 10.83
CA ARG A 182 -27.20 -5.07 10.97
C ARG A 182 -25.98 -5.97 11.11
N ARG A 183 -25.05 -5.87 10.15
CA ARG A 183 -23.75 -6.57 10.24
C ARG A 183 -22.74 -5.66 10.94
N ARG A 184 -22.06 -6.19 11.97
CA ARG A 184 -20.98 -5.44 12.65
C ARG A 184 -19.84 -5.10 11.69
N SER A 185 -19.51 -6.00 10.78
CA SER A 185 -18.41 -5.83 9.82
C SER A 185 -18.68 -4.85 8.68
N GLN A 186 -19.92 -4.37 8.51
CA GLN A 186 -20.32 -3.58 7.35
C GLN A 186 -19.57 -2.27 7.17
N ALA A 187 -19.04 -1.70 8.26
CA ALA A 187 -18.23 -0.48 8.22
C ALA A 187 -16.75 -0.73 7.88
N ALA A 188 -16.21 -1.91 8.23
CA ALA A 188 -14.80 -2.24 8.03
C ALA A 188 -14.51 -2.98 6.72
N VAL A 189 -15.51 -3.66 6.13
CA VAL A 189 -15.32 -4.46 4.91
C VAL A 189 -16.37 -4.18 3.84
N LEU A 190 -15.97 -4.32 2.58
CA LEU A 190 -16.86 -4.29 1.40
C LEU A 190 -16.60 -5.51 0.52
N PRO A 191 -17.54 -5.87 -0.38
CA PRO A 191 -17.28 -6.85 -1.42
C PRO A 191 -16.04 -6.46 -2.26
N GLY A 192 -15.24 -7.44 -2.66
CA GLY A 192 -14.05 -7.19 -3.45
C GLY A 192 -13.37 -8.47 -3.91
N TYR A 193 -12.16 -8.32 -4.47
CA TYR A 193 -11.38 -9.43 -4.97
C TYR A 193 -10.80 -10.24 -3.81
N LEU A 194 -11.36 -11.44 -3.61
CA LEU A 194 -10.97 -12.33 -2.51
C LEU A 194 -9.71 -13.16 -2.81
N GLY A 195 -9.22 -13.11 -4.05
CA GLY A 195 -8.17 -14.03 -4.52
C GLY A 195 -8.55 -15.48 -4.27
N ARG A 196 -7.69 -16.21 -3.55
CA ARG A 196 -7.92 -17.61 -3.15
C ARG A 196 -8.56 -17.74 -1.76
N LYS A 197 -8.74 -16.64 -1.03
CA LYS A 197 -9.26 -16.65 0.34
C LYS A 197 -10.79 -16.81 0.32
N ARG A 198 -11.35 -17.52 1.29
CA ARG A 198 -12.81 -17.75 1.40
C ARG A 198 -13.46 -16.71 2.33
N GLY A 199 -14.35 -15.88 1.80
CA GLY A 199 -15.15 -14.92 2.57
C GLY A 199 -16.12 -14.11 1.71
N GLN A 200 -16.76 -13.10 2.29
CA GLN A 200 -17.79 -12.29 1.62
C GLN A 200 -17.50 -10.78 1.67
N GLY A 201 -16.60 -10.34 2.56
CA GLY A 201 -16.12 -8.97 2.59
C GLY A 201 -14.61 -8.93 2.74
N ILE A 202 -14.00 -7.88 2.23
CA ILE A 202 -12.56 -7.66 2.34
C ILE A 202 -12.24 -6.25 2.85
N ARG A 203 -11.04 -6.11 3.39
CA ARG A 203 -10.35 -4.85 3.67
C ARG A 203 -8.95 -4.96 3.05
N THR A 204 -8.53 -3.95 2.32
CA THR A 204 -7.15 -3.83 1.84
C THR A 204 -6.34 -3.07 2.88
N ARG A 205 -5.08 -3.48 3.03
CA ARG A 205 -4.06 -2.84 3.84
C ARG A 205 -2.82 -2.67 2.96
N SER A 206 -2.42 -1.43 2.69
CA SER A 206 -1.13 -1.14 2.06
C SER A 206 -0.09 -0.94 3.16
N ALA A 207 1.03 -1.64 3.09
CA ALA A 207 2.15 -1.49 4.02
C ALA A 207 3.39 -0.97 3.29
N VAL A 208 4.19 -0.17 3.98
CA VAL A 208 5.45 0.41 3.49
C VAL A 208 6.57 -0.03 4.41
N SER A 209 7.63 -0.61 3.86
CA SER A 209 8.80 -1.05 4.63
C SER A 209 10.12 -0.62 4.00
N GLN A 210 11.11 -0.36 4.84
CA GLN A 210 12.50 -0.24 4.46
C GLN A 210 13.09 -1.66 4.33
N ALA A 211 13.52 -2.06 3.14
CA ALA A 211 13.78 -3.47 2.81
C ALA A 211 15.00 -4.08 3.51
N HIS A 212 15.93 -3.26 3.99
CA HIS A 212 17.18 -3.69 4.62
C HIS A 212 17.04 -3.83 6.14
N THR A 213 16.34 -2.90 6.78
CA THR A 213 16.11 -2.88 8.23
C THR A 213 14.83 -3.58 8.64
N THR A 214 13.91 -3.78 7.70
CA THR A 214 12.56 -4.31 7.88
C THR A 214 11.67 -3.43 8.77
N GLU A 215 12.05 -2.17 8.98
CA GLU A 215 11.20 -1.18 9.64
C GLU A 215 9.95 -0.92 8.81
N TRP A 216 8.81 -0.80 9.50
CA TRP A 216 7.58 -0.29 8.91
C TRP A 216 7.61 1.23 8.91
N LEU A 217 7.35 1.81 7.75
CA LEU A 217 7.22 3.26 7.56
C LEU A 217 5.76 3.70 7.66
N GLY A 218 4.83 2.82 7.32
CA GLY A 218 3.42 3.13 7.46
C GLY A 218 2.47 2.07 6.93
N ILE A 219 1.20 2.28 7.24
CA ILE A 219 0.09 1.41 6.91
C ILE A 219 -1.16 2.21 6.56
N PHE A 220 -1.84 1.82 5.49
CA PHE A 220 -3.02 2.51 4.97
C PHE A 220 -4.11 1.50 4.68
N GLY A 221 -5.25 1.58 5.37
CA GLY A 221 -6.29 0.57 5.30
C GLY A 221 -7.60 1.11 4.76
N SER A 222 -8.27 0.33 3.92
CA SER A 222 -9.57 0.71 3.34
C SER A 222 -10.48 -0.49 3.14
N ALA A 223 -11.78 -0.29 3.35
CA ALA A 223 -12.77 -1.34 3.09
C ALA A 223 -12.82 -1.69 1.59
N GLY A 224 -13.07 -2.96 1.27
CA GLY A 224 -13.10 -3.43 -0.11
C GLY A 224 -11.71 -3.59 -0.70
N ASN A 225 -11.59 -3.39 -2.01
CA ASN A 225 -10.29 -3.39 -2.69
C ASN A 225 -9.43 -2.15 -2.36
N GLY A 226 -9.91 -1.26 -1.49
CA GLY A 226 -9.29 0.01 -1.16
C GLY A 226 -9.28 1.01 -2.31
N THR A 227 -8.45 2.04 -2.17
CA THR A 227 -8.17 3.05 -3.19
C THR A 227 -6.67 3.07 -3.47
N PRO A 228 -6.17 2.16 -4.32
CA PRO A 228 -4.73 1.95 -4.50
C PRO A 228 -3.94 3.18 -4.94
N GLY A 229 -4.58 4.14 -5.62
CA GLY A 229 -3.94 5.38 -6.04
C GLY A 229 -3.61 6.26 -4.84
N PRO A 230 -4.62 6.73 -4.09
CA PRO A 230 -4.41 7.43 -2.83
C PRO A 230 -3.49 6.70 -1.84
N ASP A 231 -3.63 5.39 -1.67
CA ASP A 231 -2.76 4.63 -0.76
C ASP A 231 -1.30 4.65 -1.21
N LEU A 232 -1.05 4.60 -2.53
CA LEU A 232 0.29 4.74 -3.10
C LEU A 232 0.83 6.16 -2.96
N ASP A 233 0.02 7.19 -3.14
CA ASP A 233 0.45 8.59 -2.95
C ASP A 233 0.95 8.79 -1.51
N ARG A 234 0.18 8.28 -0.53
CA ARG A 234 0.55 8.33 0.88
C ARG A 234 1.83 7.55 1.18
N ALA A 235 2.00 6.37 0.58
CA ALA A 235 3.24 5.61 0.70
C ALA A 235 4.43 6.39 0.14
N CYS A 236 4.26 7.07 -0.99
CA CYS A 236 5.30 7.93 -1.57
C CYS A 236 5.63 9.12 -0.66
N GLU A 237 4.62 9.78 -0.08
CA GLU A 237 4.79 10.91 0.83
C GLU A 237 5.64 10.51 2.06
N VAL A 238 5.33 9.38 2.70
CA VAL A 238 6.11 8.89 3.84
C VAL A 238 7.55 8.55 3.44
N ILE A 239 7.76 7.90 2.30
CA ILE A 239 9.12 7.62 1.80
C ILE A 239 9.88 8.92 1.51
N GLN A 240 9.20 9.93 0.95
CA GLN A 240 9.82 11.24 0.69
C GLN A 240 10.23 11.93 2.00
N HIS A 241 9.37 11.96 3.02
CA HIS A 241 9.72 12.53 4.33
C HIS A 241 10.88 11.77 4.98
N TYR A 242 10.86 10.44 4.92
CA TYR A 242 11.95 9.60 5.42
C TYR A 242 13.29 9.93 4.75
N LEU A 243 13.32 10.02 3.42
CA LEU A 243 14.54 10.39 2.70
C LEU A 243 14.98 11.83 2.99
N GLN A 244 14.04 12.77 3.08
CA GLN A 244 14.31 14.17 3.40
C GLN A 244 14.94 14.32 4.78
N HIS A 245 14.46 13.56 5.77
CA HIS A 245 15.04 13.53 7.12
C HIS A 245 16.54 13.18 7.07
N TYR A 246 16.91 12.21 6.23
CA TYR A 246 18.30 11.78 6.04
C TYR A 246 19.05 12.57 4.95
N GLY A 247 18.48 13.65 4.41
CA GLY A 247 19.13 14.49 3.40
C GLY A 247 19.31 13.81 2.04
N LEU A 248 18.54 12.76 1.75
CA LEU A 248 18.61 12.01 0.48
C LEU A 248 17.52 12.49 -0.50
N PRO A 249 17.84 12.66 -1.80
CA PRO A 249 16.82 12.93 -2.80
C PRO A 249 16.02 11.67 -3.15
N GLY A 250 14.80 11.85 -3.67
CA GLY A 250 13.92 10.74 -4.07
C GLY A 250 14.53 9.80 -5.12
N SER A 251 15.50 10.27 -5.89
CA SER A 251 16.26 9.45 -6.87
C SER A 251 17.15 8.40 -6.21
N LYS A 252 17.47 8.52 -4.91
CA LYS A 252 18.19 7.50 -4.12
C LYS A 252 17.27 6.40 -3.59
N ALA A 253 15.96 6.51 -3.78
CA ALA A 253 15.02 5.44 -3.48
C ALA A 253 14.93 4.44 -4.64
N ILE A 254 14.75 3.16 -4.32
CA ILE A 254 14.21 2.15 -5.23
C ILE A 254 12.93 1.62 -4.58
N VAL A 255 11.78 2.18 -4.98
CA VAL A 255 10.48 1.70 -4.51
C VAL A 255 10.06 0.49 -5.34
N ARG A 256 10.05 -0.69 -4.73
CA ARG A 256 9.65 -1.96 -5.34
C ARG A 256 8.15 -2.18 -5.20
N LEU A 257 7.48 -2.40 -6.32
CA LEU A 257 6.04 -2.62 -6.40
C LEU A 257 5.74 -3.87 -7.23
N ASP A 258 4.68 -4.60 -6.90
CA ASP A 258 4.26 -5.77 -7.67
C ASP A 258 3.58 -5.40 -9.01
N GLY A 259 3.07 -6.43 -9.69
CA GLY A 259 2.32 -6.25 -10.93
C GLY A 259 0.95 -5.58 -10.79
N PHE A 260 0.40 -5.45 -9.58
CA PHE A 260 -0.85 -4.73 -9.35
C PHE A 260 -0.70 -3.25 -9.71
N TYR A 261 0.45 -2.65 -9.38
CA TYR A 261 0.82 -1.26 -9.68
C TYR A 261 1.39 -1.08 -11.10
N GLY A 262 1.49 -2.14 -11.90
CA GLY A 262 2.14 -2.15 -13.22
C GLY A 262 1.41 -1.48 -14.37
N THR A 263 0.73 -0.35 -14.15
CA THR A 263 0.00 0.40 -15.19
C THR A 263 0.45 1.86 -15.26
N PRO A 264 0.23 2.54 -16.42
CA PRO A 264 0.66 3.92 -16.59
C PRO A 264 0.16 4.86 -15.48
N GLN A 265 -1.07 4.66 -14.99
CA GLN A 265 -1.65 5.50 -13.93
C GLN A 265 -0.85 5.50 -12.61
N PHE A 266 -0.16 4.41 -12.27
CA PHE A 266 0.64 4.33 -11.03
C PHE A 266 2.09 4.70 -11.30
N VAL A 267 2.63 4.33 -12.46
CA VAL A 267 3.96 4.77 -12.90
C VAL A 267 4.04 6.30 -12.93
N ASN A 268 3.02 6.97 -13.49
CA ASN A 268 2.97 8.43 -13.52
C ASN A 268 2.89 9.05 -12.11
N ARG A 269 2.27 8.36 -11.13
CA ARG A 269 2.26 8.81 -9.73
C ARG A 269 3.67 8.73 -9.12
N MET A 270 4.36 7.60 -9.28
CA MET A 270 5.75 7.46 -8.84
C MET A 270 6.65 8.56 -9.43
N GLN A 271 6.49 8.84 -10.73
CA GLN A 271 7.22 9.91 -11.41
C GLN A 271 6.85 11.31 -10.88
N HIS A 272 5.57 11.55 -10.55
CA HIS A 272 5.14 12.82 -9.94
C HIS A 272 5.78 13.06 -8.57
N HIS A 273 5.92 12.01 -7.76
CA HIS A 273 6.66 12.06 -6.48
C HIS A 273 8.19 12.05 -6.65
N GLN A 274 8.70 11.96 -7.88
CA GLN A 274 10.15 11.98 -8.17
C GLN A 274 10.92 10.89 -7.40
N LEU A 275 10.28 9.76 -7.13
CA LEU A 275 10.90 8.60 -6.49
C LEU A 275 11.41 7.63 -7.56
N GLY A 276 12.60 7.06 -7.34
CA GLY A 276 13.06 5.91 -8.10
C GLY A 276 12.16 4.68 -7.81
N TYR A 277 11.91 3.87 -8.84
CA TYR A 277 10.97 2.76 -8.74
C TYR A 277 11.42 1.56 -9.57
N LEU A 278 10.92 0.38 -9.18
CA LEU A 278 11.08 -0.87 -9.88
C LEU A 278 9.80 -1.69 -9.75
N LEU A 279 9.14 -1.99 -10.87
CA LEU A 279 7.88 -2.71 -10.83
C LEU A 279 7.68 -3.63 -12.01
N ARG A 280 6.84 -4.66 -11.84
CA ARG A 280 6.40 -5.51 -12.94
C ARG A 280 5.26 -4.83 -13.69
N CYS A 281 5.42 -4.64 -14.98
CA CYS A 281 4.41 -4.04 -15.84
C CYS A 281 3.39 -5.08 -16.32
N ARG A 282 2.11 -4.71 -16.28
CA ARG A 282 1.00 -5.52 -16.81
C ARG A 282 0.45 -4.99 -18.14
N ASP A 283 0.97 -3.87 -18.64
CA ASP A 283 0.61 -3.32 -19.95
C ASP A 283 1.37 -3.99 -21.09
N TYR A 284 0.94 -5.19 -21.44
CA TYR A 284 1.51 -5.94 -22.55
C TYR A 284 1.14 -5.39 -23.94
N ASN A 285 0.46 -4.25 -24.05
CA ASN A 285 0.31 -3.59 -25.36
C ASN A 285 1.61 -2.92 -25.80
N LEU A 286 2.55 -2.67 -24.87
CA LEU A 286 3.89 -2.20 -25.17
C LEU A 286 4.63 -3.11 -26.17
N LEU A 287 4.42 -4.43 -26.10
CA LEU A 287 5.00 -5.40 -27.04
C LEU A 287 4.49 -5.27 -28.49
N LYS A 288 3.39 -4.54 -28.70
CA LYS A 288 2.83 -4.27 -30.03
C LYS A 288 3.32 -2.96 -30.63
N GLN A 289 4.00 -2.13 -29.85
CA GLN A 289 4.46 -0.83 -30.30
C GLN A 289 5.62 -0.99 -31.29
N PRO A 290 5.58 -0.35 -32.47
CA PRO A 290 6.62 -0.50 -33.49
C PRO A 290 8.02 -0.18 -32.97
N VAL A 291 8.17 0.86 -32.14
CA VAL A 291 9.47 1.22 -31.54
C VAL A 291 10.02 0.09 -30.65
N ILE A 292 9.16 -0.56 -29.87
CA ILE A 292 9.56 -1.66 -28.98
C ILE A 292 9.95 -2.89 -29.80
N GLN A 293 9.19 -3.20 -30.85
CA GLN A 293 9.52 -4.31 -31.75
C GLN A 293 10.84 -4.08 -32.50
N ALA A 294 11.09 -2.86 -32.97
CA ALA A 294 12.33 -2.49 -33.64
C ALA A 294 13.54 -2.64 -32.70
N ARG A 295 13.44 -2.14 -31.46
CA ARG A 295 14.52 -2.30 -30.46
C ARG A 295 14.74 -3.76 -30.07
N LEU A 296 13.66 -4.54 -29.86
CA LEU A 296 13.76 -5.98 -29.57
C LEU A 296 14.42 -6.78 -30.69
N ALA A 297 14.25 -6.37 -31.95
CA ALA A 297 14.88 -7.04 -33.09
C ALA A 297 16.38 -6.73 -33.22
N GLN A 298 16.84 -5.61 -32.66
CA GLN A 298 18.23 -5.16 -32.72
C GLN A 298 19.06 -5.65 -31.52
N LEU A 299 18.44 -5.81 -30.36
CA LEU A 299 19.13 -6.22 -29.15
C LEU A 299 19.36 -7.72 -29.08
N GLN A 300 20.53 -8.09 -28.57
CA GLN A 300 20.80 -9.47 -28.17
C GLN A 300 20.24 -9.73 -26.78
N ALA A 301 19.63 -10.90 -26.59
CA ALA A 301 19.15 -11.33 -25.29
C ALA A 301 20.33 -11.64 -24.37
N GLN A 302 20.31 -11.12 -23.15
CA GLN A 302 21.17 -11.58 -22.08
C GLN A 302 20.48 -12.75 -21.37
N ALA A 303 21.17 -13.89 -21.26
CA ALA A 303 20.67 -14.99 -20.46
C ALA A 303 20.80 -14.66 -18.97
N TRP A 304 19.69 -14.78 -18.23
CA TRP A 304 19.66 -14.60 -16.79
C TRP A 304 19.11 -15.86 -16.12
N PHE A 305 19.89 -16.43 -15.21
CA PHE A 305 19.48 -17.59 -14.44
C PHE A 305 18.76 -17.13 -13.17
N HIS A 306 17.50 -17.53 -13.02
CA HIS A 306 16.76 -17.30 -11.77
C HIS A 306 17.04 -18.46 -10.79
N PRO A 307 17.71 -18.22 -9.65
CA PRO A 307 18.13 -19.28 -8.73
C PRO A 307 16.96 -20.11 -8.19
N GLU A 308 15.87 -19.46 -7.77
CA GLU A 308 14.77 -20.15 -7.08
C GLU A 308 13.90 -21.00 -8.01
N SER A 309 13.65 -20.53 -9.25
CA SER A 309 12.85 -21.30 -10.21
C SER A 309 13.69 -22.21 -11.10
N HIS A 310 15.02 -22.15 -11.00
CA HIS A 310 15.95 -22.86 -11.88
C HIS A 310 15.64 -22.66 -13.37
N THR A 311 15.15 -21.47 -13.73
CA THR A 311 14.81 -21.13 -15.12
C THR A 311 15.78 -20.11 -15.66
N VAL A 312 16.33 -20.38 -16.84
CA VAL A 312 17.02 -19.38 -17.64
C VAL A 312 15.98 -18.55 -18.39
N ARG A 313 16.16 -17.23 -18.37
CA ARG A 313 15.30 -16.25 -19.02
C ARG A 313 16.11 -15.40 -19.98
N ASP A 314 15.53 -15.10 -21.12
CA ASP A 314 16.08 -14.10 -22.05
C ASP A 314 15.68 -12.73 -21.54
N VAL A 315 16.66 -11.85 -21.32
CA VAL A 315 16.48 -10.48 -20.84
C VAL A 315 16.90 -9.50 -21.92
N PHE A 316 15.99 -8.59 -22.28
CA PHE A 316 16.24 -7.48 -23.18
C PHE A 316 16.07 -6.18 -22.40
N ASP A 317 17.14 -5.42 -22.27
CA ASP A 317 17.13 -4.10 -21.65
C ASP A 317 17.01 -3.03 -22.73
N LEU A 318 15.78 -2.54 -22.95
CA LEU A 318 15.48 -1.62 -24.05
C LEU A 318 15.91 -0.18 -23.76
N GLY A 319 16.45 0.09 -22.57
CA GLY A 319 16.77 1.43 -22.10
C GLY A 319 15.53 2.31 -21.94
N PHE A 320 15.76 3.61 -21.83
CA PHE A 320 14.69 4.59 -21.77
C PHE A 320 13.96 4.67 -23.12
N VAL A 321 12.65 4.48 -23.08
CA VAL A 321 11.77 4.71 -24.21
C VAL A 321 11.27 6.15 -24.10
N GLN A 322 11.78 7.03 -24.96
CA GLN A 322 11.47 8.46 -24.95
C GLN A 322 10.16 8.80 -25.66
N ASP A 323 9.70 7.92 -26.54
CA ASP A 323 8.43 8.11 -27.24
C ASP A 323 7.28 8.12 -26.23
N ALA A 324 6.30 8.99 -26.47
CA ALA A 324 5.07 9.03 -25.68
C ALA A 324 4.28 7.72 -25.88
N LEU A 325 4.61 6.71 -25.07
CA LEU A 325 3.86 5.47 -24.99
C LEU A 325 2.49 5.77 -24.39
N ALA A 326 1.44 5.17 -24.95
CA ALA A 326 0.06 5.47 -24.57
C ALA A 326 -0.15 5.42 -23.04
N GLY A 327 -0.38 6.59 -22.45
CA GLY A 327 -0.66 6.76 -21.02
C GLY A 327 0.53 7.02 -20.11
N TYR A 328 1.78 6.88 -20.58
CA TYR A 328 2.99 7.24 -19.81
C TYR A 328 3.34 8.71 -20.07
N THR A 329 3.48 9.50 -19.00
CA THR A 329 3.70 10.96 -19.14
C THR A 329 5.16 11.36 -19.21
N CYS A 330 6.07 10.49 -18.76
CA CYS A 330 7.51 10.71 -18.80
C CYS A 330 8.23 9.45 -19.30
N PRO A 331 9.47 9.56 -19.80
CA PRO A 331 10.25 8.40 -20.24
C PRO A 331 10.35 7.32 -19.17
N VAL A 332 10.25 6.07 -19.60
CA VAL A 332 10.38 4.89 -18.73
C VAL A 332 11.45 3.97 -19.29
N ARG A 333 12.26 3.36 -18.43
CA ARG A 333 13.14 2.26 -18.85
C ARG A 333 12.38 0.95 -18.80
N LEU A 334 12.42 0.21 -19.91
CA LEU A 334 11.67 -1.02 -20.08
C LEU A 334 12.61 -2.23 -20.22
N LEU A 335 12.41 -3.21 -19.35
CA LEU A 335 12.99 -4.54 -19.48
C LEU A 335 11.93 -5.50 -20.02
N VAL A 336 12.29 -6.26 -21.04
CA VAL A 336 11.47 -7.35 -21.58
C VAL A 336 12.15 -8.65 -21.25
N VAL A 337 11.44 -9.50 -20.54
CA VAL A 337 11.90 -10.84 -20.18
C VAL A 337 11.05 -11.85 -20.90
N ARG A 338 11.64 -12.88 -21.50
CA ARG A 338 10.88 -13.99 -22.07
C ARG A 338 11.42 -15.34 -21.64
N THR A 339 10.51 -16.28 -21.49
CA THR A 339 10.80 -17.70 -21.23
C THR A 339 10.05 -18.57 -22.23
N PRO A 340 10.60 -19.72 -22.65
CA PRO A 340 9.87 -20.66 -23.49
C PRO A 340 8.56 -21.08 -22.83
N TYR A 341 7.49 -21.14 -23.62
CA TYR A 341 6.21 -21.63 -23.14
C TYR A 341 6.23 -23.15 -22.99
N ASP A 342 5.98 -23.65 -21.77
CA ASP A 342 5.77 -25.07 -21.50
C ASP A 342 4.27 -25.42 -21.56
N PRO A 343 3.81 -26.23 -22.54
CA PRO A 343 2.41 -26.64 -22.63
C PRO A 343 1.91 -27.43 -21.41
N LYS A 344 2.81 -28.09 -20.67
CA LYS A 344 2.46 -28.88 -19.48
C LYS A 344 2.23 -28.00 -18.25
N ARG A 345 2.70 -26.75 -18.26
CA ARG A 345 2.63 -25.82 -17.13
C ARG A 345 1.95 -24.53 -17.55
N LYS A 346 0.73 -24.31 -17.07
CA LYS A 346 0.04 -23.02 -17.29
C LYS A 346 0.83 -21.89 -16.61
N PRO A 347 1.32 -20.87 -17.35
CA PRO A 347 2.06 -19.77 -16.76
C PRO A 347 1.15 -18.99 -15.80
N ARG A 348 1.62 -18.79 -14.57
CA ARG A 348 0.91 -17.99 -13.54
C ARG A 348 1.09 -16.49 -13.76
N VAL A 349 2.22 -16.11 -14.34
CA VAL A 349 2.67 -14.74 -14.57
C VAL A 349 3.13 -14.63 -16.02
N GLY A 350 3.00 -13.44 -16.60
CA GLY A 350 3.41 -13.16 -17.96
C GLY A 350 2.29 -13.31 -18.98
N LYS A 351 2.55 -12.83 -20.19
CA LYS A 351 1.65 -12.98 -21.33
C LYS A 351 2.27 -13.90 -22.37
N ARG A 352 1.54 -14.96 -22.71
CA ARG A 352 1.92 -15.82 -23.83
C ARG A 352 1.75 -15.08 -25.15
N VAL A 353 2.82 -15.07 -25.95
CA VAL A 353 2.83 -14.63 -27.34
C VAL A 353 3.55 -15.72 -28.13
N LYS A 354 2.79 -16.47 -28.93
CA LYS A 354 3.26 -17.65 -29.67
C LYS A 354 3.93 -18.69 -28.75
N GLU A 355 5.20 -18.98 -28.96
CA GLU A 355 6.03 -19.94 -28.21
C GLU A 355 6.73 -19.36 -26.97
N TRP A 356 6.51 -18.08 -26.66
CA TRP A 356 7.14 -17.39 -25.54
C TRP A 356 6.11 -16.90 -24.52
N VAL A 357 6.53 -16.84 -23.26
CA VAL A 357 5.84 -16.11 -22.19
C VAL A 357 6.67 -14.88 -21.87
N TYR A 358 6.06 -13.70 -21.99
CA TYR A 358 6.71 -12.43 -21.75
C TYR A 358 6.35 -11.87 -20.37
N GLU A 359 7.34 -11.32 -19.67
CA GLU A 359 7.18 -10.46 -18.50
C GLU A 359 7.83 -9.12 -18.81
N LEU A 360 7.25 -8.04 -18.30
CA LEU A 360 7.72 -6.68 -18.52
C LEU A 360 8.06 -6.05 -17.17
N PHE A 361 9.14 -5.28 -17.11
CA PHE A 361 9.52 -4.54 -15.91
C PHE A 361 9.82 -3.09 -16.27
N LEU A 362 9.41 -2.17 -15.42
CA LEU A 362 9.62 -0.74 -15.58
C LEU A 362 10.45 -0.19 -14.44
N THR A 363 11.33 0.74 -14.75
CA THR A 363 12.13 1.44 -13.75
C THR A 363 12.44 2.87 -14.15
N GLY A 364 12.73 3.70 -13.15
CA GLY A 364 13.30 5.04 -13.31
C GLY A 364 14.84 5.07 -13.28
N HIS A 365 15.54 3.96 -13.02
CA HIS A 365 16.99 3.95 -12.81
C HIS A 365 17.82 3.78 -14.09
N SER A 366 19.01 4.39 -14.10
CA SER A 366 19.95 4.39 -15.24
C SER A 366 20.54 3.01 -15.54
N GLN A 367 20.79 2.74 -16.83
CA GLN A 367 21.50 1.54 -17.31
C GLN A 367 22.95 1.48 -16.88
N VAL A 368 23.58 2.65 -16.64
CA VAL A 368 25.00 2.74 -16.27
C VAL A 368 25.24 2.14 -14.88
N GLY A 369 24.37 2.47 -13.93
CA GLY A 369 24.47 2.00 -12.54
C GLY A 369 23.91 0.60 -12.32
N LEU A 370 22.71 0.35 -12.83
CA LEU A 370 21.98 -0.91 -12.62
C LEU A 370 21.63 -1.53 -13.97
N SER A 371 22.15 -2.72 -14.30
CA SER A 371 21.74 -3.41 -15.53
C SER A 371 20.36 -4.04 -15.42
N GLY A 372 19.81 -4.48 -16.55
CA GLY A 372 18.57 -5.25 -16.58
C GLY A 372 18.61 -6.49 -15.66
N THR A 373 19.74 -7.20 -15.58
CA THR A 373 19.88 -8.35 -14.68
C THR A 373 19.93 -7.97 -13.21
N ASP A 374 20.59 -6.86 -12.84
CA ASP A 374 20.61 -6.39 -11.45
C ASP A 374 19.20 -6.05 -10.97
N LEU A 375 18.44 -5.36 -11.82
CA LEU A 375 17.05 -4.98 -11.56
C LEU A 375 16.13 -6.21 -11.45
N LEU A 376 16.35 -7.26 -12.26
CA LEU A 376 15.60 -8.50 -12.13
C LEU A 376 15.95 -9.22 -10.82
N SER A 377 17.23 -9.37 -10.50
CA SER A 377 17.67 -9.93 -9.21
C SER A 377 17.03 -9.17 -8.05
N LEU A 378 17.00 -7.83 -8.11
CA LEU A 378 16.41 -6.98 -7.09
C LEU A 378 14.88 -7.14 -7.00
N TYR A 379 14.18 -7.23 -8.13
CA TYR A 379 12.73 -7.45 -8.17
C TYR A 379 12.36 -8.82 -7.60
N TYR A 380 13.05 -9.89 -8.02
CA TYR A 380 12.79 -11.24 -7.52
C TYR A 380 13.23 -11.39 -6.05
N GLY A 381 14.20 -10.60 -5.60
CA GLY A 381 14.55 -10.44 -4.19
C GLY A 381 13.43 -9.87 -3.30
N ARG A 382 12.30 -9.42 -3.88
CA ARG A 382 11.09 -9.05 -3.12
C ARG A 382 10.50 -10.23 -2.34
N GLY A 383 10.91 -11.48 -2.62
CA GLY A 383 10.59 -12.62 -1.76
C GLY A 383 10.98 -12.41 -0.28
N GLY A 384 12.01 -11.61 -0.01
CA GLY A 384 12.36 -11.20 1.36
C GLY A 384 11.26 -10.38 2.05
N PHE A 385 10.58 -9.50 1.31
CA PHE A 385 9.46 -8.72 1.86
C PHE A 385 8.24 -9.59 2.18
N GLU A 386 7.93 -10.58 1.33
CA GLU A 386 6.87 -11.56 1.62
C GLU A 386 7.20 -12.37 2.89
N LYS A 387 8.49 -12.63 3.15
CA LYS A 387 8.93 -13.24 4.40
C LYS A 387 8.73 -12.30 5.59
N VAL A 388 9.08 -11.02 5.48
CA VAL A 388 8.84 -10.02 6.54
C VAL A 388 7.34 -9.93 6.89
N LEU A 389 6.46 -9.92 5.89
CA LEU A 389 5.01 -9.98 6.13
C LEU A 389 4.58 -11.28 6.84
N GLY A 390 5.19 -12.41 6.49
CA GLY A 390 4.94 -13.70 7.14
C GLY A 390 5.45 -13.76 8.59
N ASP A 391 6.62 -13.17 8.86
CA ASP A 391 7.21 -13.04 10.19
C ASP A 391 6.35 -12.08 11.04
N GLU A 392 5.88 -10.97 10.48
CA GLU A 392 4.88 -10.08 11.12
C GLU A 392 3.62 -10.86 11.48
N ASP A 393 2.99 -11.55 10.53
CA ASP A 393 1.78 -12.35 10.78
C ASP A 393 1.98 -13.43 11.88
N HIS A 394 3.19 -13.98 11.99
CA HIS A 394 3.53 -15.01 12.97
C HIS A 394 3.77 -14.43 14.38
N GLU A 395 4.58 -13.38 14.47
CA GLU A 395 4.99 -12.78 15.74
C GLU A 395 3.94 -11.83 16.31
N GLN A 396 3.21 -11.15 15.45
CA GLN A 396 2.24 -10.11 15.79
C GLN A 396 1.10 -10.14 14.77
N PRO A 397 0.00 -10.87 15.02
CA PRO A 397 -1.10 -11.01 14.06
C PRO A 397 -1.86 -9.69 13.90
N CYS A 398 -1.25 -8.72 13.22
CA CYS A 398 -1.69 -7.34 13.06
C CYS A 398 -3.00 -7.26 12.26
N ASP A 399 -3.19 -8.21 11.35
CA ASP A 399 -4.38 -8.39 10.53
C ASP A 399 -5.56 -9.04 11.27
N ARG A 400 -5.37 -9.42 12.55
CA ARG A 400 -6.47 -9.87 13.40
C ARG A 400 -7.47 -8.74 13.63
N TRP A 401 -8.76 -9.07 13.53
CA TRP A 401 -9.85 -8.16 13.85
C TRP A 401 -9.85 -7.78 15.33
N CYS A 402 -9.37 -6.57 15.64
CA CYS A 402 -9.52 -5.93 16.95
C CYS A 402 -10.75 -5.02 16.98
N SER A 403 -11.08 -4.39 15.85
CA SER A 403 -12.23 -3.51 15.68
C SER A 403 -12.99 -3.79 14.38
N TRP A 404 -14.32 -3.59 14.41
CA TRP A 404 -15.14 -3.56 13.19
C TRP A 404 -15.43 -2.14 12.69
N ASN A 405 -14.85 -1.12 13.35
CA ASN A 405 -14.69 0.22 12.79
C ASN A 405 -13.37 0.23 11.98
N GLY A 406 -13.41 0.74 10.74
CA GLY A 406 -12.24 0.76 9.84
C GLY A 406 -11.07 1.56 10.40
N ASP A 407 -11.33 2.77 10.90
CA ASP A 407 -10.33 3.66 11.49
C ASP A 407 -9.79 3.07 12.81
N GLY A 408 -10.68 2.46 13.61
CA GLY A 408 -10.28 1.74 14.82
C GLY A 408 -9.42 0.51 14.55
N GLN A 409 -9.66 -0.20 13.45
CA GLN A 409 -8.79 -1.30 13.04
C GLN A 409 -7.43 -0.78 12.58
N GLU A 410 -7.39 0.32 11.83
CA GLU A 410 -6.13 0.93 11.40
C GLU A 410 -5.30 1.45 12.58
N PHE A 411 -5.95 2.09 13.55
CA PHE A 411 -5.31 2.53 14.80
C PHE A 411 -4.62 1.37 15.52
N TRP A 412 -5.29 0.22 15.64
CA TRP A 412 -4.71 -1.01 16.18
C TRP A 412 -3.49 -1.47 15.38
N GLN A 413 -3.57 -1.45 14.05
CA GLN A 413 -2.47 -1.93 13.21
C GLN A 413 -1.24 -1.03 13.26
N ILE A 414 -1.41 0.30 13.35
CA ILE A 414 -0.30 1.24 13.56
C ILE A 414 0.44 0.89 14.86
N LEU A 415 -0.28 0.61 15.94
CA LEU A 415 0.34 0.21 17.22
C LEU A 415 1.09 -1.12 17.12
N ASN A 416 0.65 -2.08 16.28
CA ASN A 416 1.40 -3.31 16.06
C ASN A 416 2.70 -3.03 15.33
N GLN A 417 2.66 -2.26 14.23
CA GLN A 417 3.88 -1.86 13.53
C GLN A 417 4.86 -1.08 14.43
N TRP A 418 4.33 -0.33 15.41
CA TRP A 418 5.15 0.32 16.43
C TRP A 418 5.87 -0.68 17.33
N VAL A 419 5.18 -1.70 17.83
CA VAL A 419 5.80 -2.76 18.63
C VAL A 419 6.86 -3.49 17.81
N TRP A 420 6.59 -3.81 16.55
CA TRP A 420 7.57 -4.39 15.63
C TRP A 420 8.83 -3.53 15.50
N ASN A 421 8.68 -2.25 15.16
CA ASN A 421 9.82 -1.35 14.99
C ASN A 421 10.62 -1.23 16.30
N TRP A 422 9.94 -1.06 17.44
CA TRP A 422 10.60 -1.00 18.74
C TRP A 422 11.39 -2.27 19.06
N ARG A 423 10.86 -3.46 18.73
CA ARG A 423 11.60 -4.72 18.88
C ARG A 423 12.86 -4.75 18.02
N LEU A 424 12.80 -4.25 16.78
CA LEU A 424 13.99 -4.14 15.92
C LEU A 424 15.05 -3.24 16.56
N TRP A 425 14.66 -2.07 17.05
CA TRP A 425 15.56 -1.09 17.63
C TRP A 425 16.20 -1.60 18.92
N MET A 426 15.39 -2.12 19.85
CA MET A 426 15.89 -2.64 21.12
C MET A 426 16.68 -3.92 20.94
N GLY A 427 16.27 -4.77 19.99
CA GLY A 427 17.01 -5.98 19.60
C GLY A 427 18.40 -5.62 19.09
N ASN A 428 18.51 -4.66 18.17
CA ASN A 428 19.82 -4.20 17.68
C ASN A 428 20.63 -3.47 18.75
N ALA A 429 20.00 -2.70 19.64
CA ALA A 429 20.72 -2.04 20.74
C ALA A 429 21.27 -3.06 21.75
N HIS A 430 20.55 -4.17 21.98
CA HIS A 430 20.97 -5.23 22.88
C HIS A 430 22.03 -6.15 22.28
N ASP A 431 21.84 -6.57 21.03
CA ASP A 431 22.76 -7.44 20.29
C ASP A 431 23.03 -6.86 18.89
N PRO A 432 23.93 -5.85 18.79
CA PRO A 432 24.22 -5.17 17.53
C PRO A 432 24.69 -6.16 16.46
N GLN A 433 23.95 -6.21 15.36
CA GLN A 433 24.31 -7.07 14.24
C GLN A 433 25.16 -6.29 13.24
N SER A 434 26.30 -6.85 12.82
CA SER A 434 27.05 -6.28 11.71
C SER A 434 26.22 -6.30 10.43
N ALA A 435 26.26 -5.21 9.66
CA ALA A 435 25.59 -5.13 8.38
C ALA A 435 25.99 -6.33 7.49
N ARG A 436 25.00 -7.13 7.10
CA ARG A 436 25.23 -8.28 6.22
C ARG A 436 25.38 -7.79 4.79
N GLN A 437 26.45 -8.18 4.14
CA GLN A 437 26.65 -7.93 2.72
C GLN A 437 26.18 -9.14 1.91
N THR A 438 25.23 -8.90 1.02
CA THR A 438 24.78 -9.90 0.05
C THR A 438 25.27 -9.47 -1.33
N LEU A 439 26.09 -10.31 -1.98
CA LEU A 439 26.42 -10.10 -3.38
C LEU A 439 25.18 -10.43 -4.22
N TRP A 440 24.51 -9.38 -4.70
CA TRP A 440 23.26 -9.51 -5.45
C TRP A 440 23.47 -9.98 -6.89
N THR A 441 24.55 -9.54 -7.52
CA THR A 441 24.98 -9.96 -8.85
C THR A 441 26.49 -9.74 -8.91
N GLU A 442 27.22 -10.67 -9.53
CA GLU A 442 28.66 -10.50 -9.71
C GLU A 442 28.94 -9.21 -10.49
N ALA A 443 29.97 -8.48 -10.06
CA ALA A 443 30.46 -7.35 -10.83
C ALA A 443 30.93 -7.89 -12.19
N ILE A 444 30.32 -7.39 -13.27
CA ILE A 444 30.80 -7.69 -14.62
C ILE A 444 32.11 -6.93 -14.77
N GLU A 445 33.21 -7.62 -15.06
CA GLU A 445 34.46 -6.97 -15.43
C GLU A 445 34.16 -5.96 -16.53
N ALA A 446 34.54 -4.69 -16.31
CA ALA A 446 34.39 -3.67 -17.32
C ALA A 446 35.20 -4.11 -18.55
N THR A 447 34.54 -4.73 -19.53
CA THR A 447 35.12 -4.90 -20.85
C THR A 447 35.41 -3.50 -21.33
N ALA A 448 36.70 -3.18 -21.44
CA ALA A 448 37.17 -1.90 -21.93
C ALA A 448 36.40 -1.59 -23.22
N ALA A 449 35.46 -0.65 -23.12
CA ALA A 449 34.78 -0.14 -24.29
C ALA A 449 35.88 0.43 -25.20
N PRO A 450 35.85 0.19 -26.53
CA PRO A 450 36.76 0.87 -27.42
C PRO A 450 36.61 2.37 -27.17
N ASP A 451 37.74 3.02 -26.96
CA ASP A 451 37.92 4.45 -26.69
C ASP A 451 37.08 5.28 -27.68
N GLN A 452 35.84 5.57 -27.27
CA GLN A 452 35.05 6.63 -27.83
C GLN A 452 35.07 7.70 -26.77
N THR A 453 35.92 8.70 -26.97
CA THR A 453 35.84 10.01 -26.32
C THR A 453 34.44 10.59 -26.54
N ILE A 454 33.50 10.16 -25.71
CA ILE A 454 32.23 10.84 -25.47
C ILE A 454 32.53 11.81 -24.34
N ALA A 455 32.37 13.10 -24.64
CA ALA A 455 32.49 14.17 -23.66
C ALA A 455 31.63 13.87 -22.41
N PRO A 456 32.05 14.33 -21.22
CA PRO A 456 31.40 13.93 -19.97
C PRO A 456 29.91 14.30 -20.01
N PRO A 457 29.00 13.40 -19.59
CA PRO A 457 27.63 13.80 -19.37
C PRO A 457 27.60 14.75 -18.18
N GLU A 458 27.19 15.99 -18.44
CA GLU A 458 26.86 16.96 -17.42
C GLU A 458 25.83 16.35 -16.45
N PRO A 459 26.00 16.50 -15.12
CA PRO A 459 25.03 16.03 -14.15
C PRO A 459 23.67 16.66 -14.44
N LEU A 460 22.62 15.83 -14.50
CA LEU A 460 21.22 16.28 -14.56
C LEU A 460 20.91 17.05 -13.27
N ALA A 461 21.20 18.34 -13.26
CA ALA A 461 20.53 19.30 -12.42
C ALA A 461 19.05 19.25 -12.78
N LEU A 462 18.21 18.81 -11.84
CA LEU A 462 16.79 19.09 -11.86
C LEU A 462 16.65 20.62 -11.89
N SER A 463 16.39 21.17 -13.08
CA SER A 463 16.30 22.61 -13.32
C SER A 463 15.37 23.26 -12.30
N GLU A 464 15.92 24.19 -11.53
CA GLU A 464 15.15 25.21 -10.84
C GLU A 464 14.28 25.97 -11.84
N LYS A 465 13.13 26.39 -11.32
CA LYS A 465 12.03 27.02 -12.02
C LYS A 465 12.48 28.20 -12.87
N THR A 466 12.41 28.05 -14.19
CA THR A 466 12.07 29.18 -15.05
C THR A 466 10.58 29.07 -15.36
N ARG A 467 9.78 30.01 -14.84
CA ARG A 467 8.39 30.22 -15.27
C ARG A 467 8.43 30.52 -16.77
N VAL A 468 8.17 29.51 -17.59
CA VAL A 468 7.78 29.72 -18.99
C VAL A 468 6.26 29.87 -19.00
N PRO A 469 5.70 30.95 -19.59
CA PRO A 469 4.26 31.14 -19.69
C PRO A 469 3.61 29.96 -20.39
N HIS A 470 2.39 29.60 -19.98
CA HIS A 470 1.54 28.67 -20.70
C HIS A 470 1.61 28.92 -22.22
N PRO A 471 1.98 27.94 -23.06
CA PRO A 471 1.75 28.06 -24.48
C PRO A 471 0.23 28.11 -24.71
N PRO A 472 -0.25 28.95 -25.64
CA PRO A 472 -1.66 28.98 -25.98
C PRO A 472 -2.07 27.62 -26.56
N GLU A 473 -3.29 27.22 -26.26
CA GLU A 473 -3.98 26.10 -26.91
C GLU A 473 -3.92 26.32 -28.42
N THR A 474 -3.11 25.55 -29.14
CA THR A 474 -3.18 25.48 -30.59
C THR A 474 -3.56 24.08 -31.02
N ASP A 475 -4.72 24.05 -31.66
CA ASP A 475 -5.40 23.01 -32.44
C ASP A 475 -4.56 21.77 -32.76
N ARG A 476 -5.07 20.63 -32.29
CA ARG A 476 -4.90 19.37 -33.01
C ARG A 476 -6.02 19.33 -34.05
N ASP A 477 -5.66 19.26 -35.33
CA ASP A 477 -6.57 19.25 -36.49
C ASP A 477 -7.54 18.05 -36.46
N TYR A 478 -8.58 18.17 -35.64
CA TYR A 478 -9.73 17.29 -35.65
C TYR A 478 -11.00 18.12 -35.83
N ALA A 479 -12.00 17.60 -36.52
CA ALA A 479 -13.26 18.32 -36.66
C ALA A 479 -13.93 18.50 -35.29
N PRO A 480 -14.80 19.50 -35.11
CA PRO A 480 -15.53 19.68 -33.85
C PRO A 480 -16.20 18.38 -33.42
N MET A 481 -16.09 18.04 -32.13
CA MET A 481 -16.75 16.85 -31.56
C MET A 481 -18.23 16.83 -31.96
N GLN A 482 -18.68 15.69 -32.50
CA GLN A 482 -20.09 15.46 -32.79
C GLN A 482 -20.59 14.31 -31.94
N VAL A 483 -21.81 14.41 -31.41
CA VAL A 483 -22.38 13.29 -30.66
C VAL A 483 -22.81 12.20 -31.63
N ALA A 484 -22.41 10.95 -31.37
CA ALA A 484 -22.72 9.83 -32.26
C ALA A 484 -24.25 9.64 -32.39
N PRO A 485 -24.79 9.44 -33.60
CA PRO A 485 -26.22 9.20 -33.78
C PRO A 485 -26.62 7.85 -33.18
N SER A 486 -27.62 7.85 -32.31
CA SER A 486 -28.12 6.64 -31.64
C SER A 486 -29.02 5.80 -32.54
N TRP A 487 -28.88 4.47 -32.46
CA TRP A 487 -29.81 3.51 -33.05
C TRP A 487 -31.05 3.42 -32.14
N ALA A 488 -32.22 3.77 -32.68
CA ALA A 488 -33.57 3.69 -32.09
C ALA A 488 -33.90 4.61 -30.89
N ARG A 489 -34.80 5.59 -31.12
CA ARG A 489 -35.57 6.25 -30.06
C ARG A 489 -36.49 5.22 -29.40
N SER A 490 -36.10 4.67 -28.26
CA SER A 490 -37.04 3.91 -27.43
C SER A 490 -37.71 4.84 -26.41
N ARG A 491 -39.06 4.88 -26.45
CA ARG A 491 -39.99 5.26 -25.37
C ARG A 491 -39.50 6.29 -24.33
N GLY A 492 -39.21 7.53 -24.75
CA GLY A 492 -39.00 8.66 -23.83
C GLY A 492 -37.64 8.71 -23.10
N LYS A 493 -36.61 8.05 -23.63
CA LYS A 493 -35.23 8.08 -23.08
C LYS A 493 -34.34 9.10 -23.77
N PHE A 494 -33.30 9.53 -23.06
CA PHE A 494 -32.29 10.43 -23.64
C PHE A 494 -31.38 9.71 -24.61
N SER A 495 -31.13 10.37 -25.72
CA SER A 495 -30.20 10.04 -26.80
C SER A 495 -28.95 10.92 -26.71
N GLY A 496 -27.95 10.63 -27.54
CA GLY A 496 -26.73 11.43 -27.59
C GLY A 496 -26.99 12.93 -27.85
N SER A 497 -27.99 13.27 -28.67
CA SER A 497 -28.34 14.65 -28.98
C SER A 497 -28.92 15.45 -27.80
N ASP A 498 -29.31 14.78 -26.71
CA ASP A 498 -29.82 15.44 -25.51
C ASP A 498 -28.68 15.94 -24.58
N PHE A 499 -27.41 15.65 -24.94
CA PHE A 499 -26.24 16.07 -24.18
C PHE A 499 -25.54 17.23 -24.88
N THR A 500 -25.15 18.23 -24.10
CA THR A 500 -24.45 19.41 -24.63
C THR A 500 -22.94 19.25 -24.47
N ILE A 501 -22.20 19.37 -25.56
CA ILE A 501 -20.74 19.45 -25.52
C ILE A 501 -20.34 20.80 -24.93
N VAL A 502 -19.56 20.79 -23.85
CA VAL A 502 -19.01 22.02 -23.24
C VAL A 502 -17.59 22.27 -23.74
N ASN A 503 -16.76 21.23 -23.74
CA ASN A 503 -15.40 21.21 -24.29
C ASN A 503 -14.93 19.75 -24.46
N GLU A 504 -13.71 19.53 -24.98
CA GLU A 504 -13.13 18.19 -25.22
C GLU A 504 -13.09 17.24 -24.01
N ARG A 505 -13.21 17.78 -22.79
CA ARG A 505 -13.12 17.01 -21.54
C ARG A 505 -14.45 16.91 -20.80
N THR A 506 -15.46 17.66 -21.24
CA THR A 506 -16.70 17.85 -20.48
C THR A 506 -17.94 17.84 -21.38
N LEU A 507 -18.91 16.99 -21.03
CA LEU A 507 -20.29 17.08 -21.50
C LEU A 507 -21.19 17.57 -20.37
N ARG A 508 -22.33 18.18 -20.72
CA ARG A 508 -23.40 18.49 -19.78
C ARG A 508 -24.60 17.59 -20.10
N CYS A 509 -25.14 16.92 -19.08
CA CYS A 509 -26.35 16.12 -19.23
C CYS A 509 -27.62 16.99 -19.23
N PRO A 510 -28.79 16.45 -19.62
CA PRO A 510 -30.08 17.16 -19.56
C PRO A 510 -30.45 17.73 -18.19
N ALA A 511 -29.94 17.14 -17.10
CA ALA A 511 -30.14 17.64 -15.73
C ALA A 511 -29.17 18.78 -15.35
N GLY A 512 -28.34 19.25 -16.29
CA GLY A 512 -27.39 20.33 -16.08
C GLY A 512 -26.07 19.93 -15.41
N HIS A 513 -25.89 18.67 -15.03
CA HIS A 513 -24.66 18.19 -14.39
C HIS A 513 -23.52 17.95 -15.40
N SER A 514 -22.30 18.22 -14.95
CA SER A 514 -21.10 17.97 -15.75
C SER A 514 -20.71 16.50 -15.72
N MET A 515 -20.39 15.97 -16.89
CA MET A 515 -19.89 14.62 -17.14
C MET A 515 -18.46 14.74 -17.66
N TYR A 516 -17.56 13.89 -17.17
CA TYR A 516 -16.15 13.96 -17.48
C TYR A 516 -15.72 12.76 -18.32
N ARG A 517 -14.70 12.96 -19.15
CA ARG A 517 -14.11 11.90 -19.97
C ARG A 517 -13.64 10.73 -19.08
N ARG A 518 -14.09 9.52 -19.42
CA ARG A 518 -13.74 8.26 -18.75
C ARG A 518 -12.84 7.39 -19.60
N GLU A 519 -13.07 7.38 -20.90
CA GLU A 519 -12.36 6.51 -21.82
C GLU A 519 -12.23 7.18 -23.18
N LEU A 520 -11.17 6.84 -23.90
CA LEU A 520 -10.92 7.28 -25.27
C LEU A 520 -10.52 6.04 -26.05
N ARG A 521 -11.29 5.73 -27.09
CA ARG A 521 -11.11 4.57 -27.96
C ARG A 521 -10.93 5.05 -29.37
N GLN A 522 -10.04 4.43 -30.12
CA GLN A 522 -9.96 4.64 -31.56
C GLN A 522 -10.78 3.55 -32.25
N ASN A 523 -11.68 3.93 -33.16
CA ASN A 523 -12.43 2.98 -33.97
C ASN A 523 -11.55 2.47 -35.14
N ARG A 524 -12.05 1.49 -35.90
CA ARG A 524 -11.31 0.89 -37.02
C ARG A 524 -11.11 1.83 -38.22
N LEU A 525 -11.87 2.93 -38.29
CA LEU A 525 -11.81 3.93 -39.36
C LEU A 525 -10.85 5.09 -39.01
N GLY A 526 -10.29 5.09 -37.81
CA GLY A 526 -9.37 6.12 -37.34
C GLY A 526 -10.02 7.16 -36.41
N ASP A 527 -11.36 7.23 -36.39
CA ASP A 527 -12.11 8.18 -35.56
C ASP A 527 -11.91 7.93 -34.07
N LEU A 528 -11.95 9.01 -33.30
CA LEU A 528 -11.83 8.98 -31.85
C LEU A 528 -13.22 8.93 -31.21
N LEU A 529 -13.51 7.82 -30.53
CA LEU A 529 -14.69 7.63 -29.70
C LEU A 529 -14.36 7.98 -28.25
N ILE A 530 -15.00 9.02 -27.73
CA ILE A 530 -14.80 9.51 -26.37
C ILE A 530 -16.01 9.13 -25.52
N LEU A 531 -15.74 8.43 -24.42
CA LEU A 531 -16.74 8.00 -23.45
C LEU A 531 -16.77 8.95 -22.26
N PHE A 532 -17.93 9.53 -21.95
CA PHE A 532 -18.11 10.41 -20.80
C PHE A 532 -18.91 9.71 -19.70
N GLY A 533 -18.64 10.07 -18.44
CA GLY A 533 -19.36 9.51 -17.30
C GLY A 533 -19.42 10.48 -16.12
N ILE A 534 -20.40 10.25 -15.26
CA ILE A 534 -20.71 11.08 -14.08
C ILE A 534 -20.64 10.22 -12.81
N ASN A 535 -20.40 10.85 -11.66
CA ASN A 535 -20.39 10.15 -10.38
C ASN A 535 -21.78 9.52 -10.12
N PRO A 536 -21.88 8.20 -9.84
CA PRO A 536 -23.15 7.54 -9.57
C PRO A 536 -23.97 8.19 -8.44
N ARG A 537 -23.30 8.79 -7.44
CA ARG A 537 -23.98 9.48 -6.33
C ARG A 537 -24.72 10.73 -6.78
N THR A 538 -24.18 11.45 -7.78
CA THR A 538 -24.85 12.62 -8.38
C THR A 538 -26.14 12.20 -9.10
N CYS A 539 -26.14 11.04 -9.75
CA CYS A 539 -27.32 10.51 -10.42
C CYS A 539 -28.33 9.85 -9.48
N ALA A 540 -27.91 9.42 -8.28
CA ALA A 540 -28.78 8.70 -7.35
C ALA A 540 -30.04 9.50 -6.95
N HIS A 541 -29.92 10.82 -6.87
CA HIS A 541 -30.97 11.76 -6.48
C HIS A 541 -31.51 12.62 -7.65
N CYS A 542 -31.14 12.29 -8.89
CA CYS A 542 -31.55 13.08 -10.05
C CYS A 542 -33.00 12.73 -10.47
N SER A 543 -33.83 13.76 -10.67
CA SER A 543 -35.23 13.59 -11.12
C SER A 543 -35.36 13.02 -12.53
N LEU A 544 -34.31 13.12 -13.35
CA LEU A 544 -34.28 12.62 -14.73
C LEU A 544 -33.63 11.23 -14.86
N ARG A 545 -33.38 10.53 -13.74
CA ARG A 545 -32.62 9.27 -13.70
C ARG A 545 -33.27 8.14 -14.51
N GLU A 546 -34.59 8.01 -14.50
CA GLU A 546 -35.28 6.91 -15.19
C GLU A 546 -35.15 7.00 -16.72
N GLN A 547 -35.12 8.22 -17.25
CA GLN A 547 -34.94 8.50 -18.68
C GLN A 547 -33.49 8.28 -19.14
N CYS A 548 -32.55 8.21 -18.20
CA CYS A 548 -31.12 7.99 -18.42
C CYS A 548 -30.70 6.50 -18.45
N LEU A 549 -31.55 5.60 -17.95
CA LEU A 549 -31.20 4.19 -17.74
C LEU A 549 -31.71 3.29 -18.86
N ALA A 550 -30.87 2.35 -19.32
CA ALA A 550 -31.30 1.30 -20.25
C ALA A 550 -32.31 0.34 -19.58
N ASP A 551 -33.23 -0.22 -20.39
CA ASP A 551 -34.25 -1.16 -19.89
C ASP A 551 -33.58 -2.39 -19.27
N GLY A 552 -34.00 -2.78 -18.07
CA GLY A 552 -33.42 -3.91 -17.34
C GLY A 552 -32.08 -3.63 -16.63
N SER A 553 -31.60 -2.39 -16.62
CA SER A 553 -30.40 -2.04 -15.86
C SER A 553 -30.65 -2.11 -14.35
N LYS A 554 -29.75 -2.76 -13.60
CA LYS A 554 -29.91 -3.00 -12.15
C LYS A 554 -29.81 -1.75 -11.27
N GLY A 555 -29.57 -0.57 -11.85
CA GLY A 555 -29.49 0.71 -11.13
C GLY A 555 -28.41 0.82 -10.03
N THR A 556 -27.56 -0.20 -9.86
CA THR A 556 -26.66 -0.38 -8.70
C THR A 556 -25.18 -0.11 -8.99
N GLY A 557 -24.80 -0.02 -10.26
CA GLY A 557 -23.59 0.69 -10.67
C GLY A 557 -24.01 2.02 -11.28
N GLY A 558 -23.17 3.06 -11.26
CA GLY A 558 -23.29 4.14 -12.26
C GLY A 558 -22.92 3.63 -13.65
N GLY A 559 -23.54 2.53 -14.06
CA GLY A 559 -23.32 1.79 -15.28
C GLY A 559 -24.19 2.41 -16.37
N ALA A 560 -23.50 3.14 -17.23
CA ALA A 560 -23.91 3.55 -18.57
C ALA A 560 -25.02 4.61 -18.68
N LEU A 561 -24.75 5.80 -18.15
CA LEU A 561 -24.95 7.01 -18.95
C LEU A 561 -23.73 7.17 -19.85
N GLN A 562 -23.60 6.30 -20.85
CA GLN A 562 -22.53 6.34 -21.84
C GLN A 562 -23.05 7.13 -23.04
N SER A 563 -22.80 8.44 -23.03
CA SER A 563 -22.92 9.23 -24.25
C SER A 563 -21.57 9.18 -24.97
N CYS A 564 -21.55 8.57 -26.15
CA CYS A 564 -20.39 8.55 -27.02
C CYS A 564 -20.37 9.82 -27.86
N ALA A 565 -19.32 10.63 -27.73
CA ALA A 565 -19.01 11.66 -28.70
C ALA A 565 -17.95 11.11 -29.65
N THR A 566 -18.16 11.29 -30.95
CA THR A 566 -17.20 10.95 -31.99
C THR A 566 -16.53 12.23 -32.45
N VAL A 567 -15.22 12.22 -32.52
CA VAL A 567 -14.44 13.23 -33.22
C VAL A 567 -14.18 12.68 -34.62
N TYR A 568 -14.64 13.39 -35.64
CA TYR A 568 -14.41 13.04 -37.05
C TYR A 568 -13.13 13.68 -37.58
#